data_AF-A0A7V5N2D2-F1
#
_entry.id   AF-A0A7V5N2D2-F1
#
_cell.length_a   1.000
_cell.length_b   1.000
_cell.length_c   1.000
_cell.angle_alpha   90.00
_cell.angle_beta   90.00
_cell.angle_gamma   90.00
#
_symmetry.space_group_name_H-M   'P 1'
#
loop_
_entity.id
_entity.type
_entity.pdbx_description
1 polymer ?
#
loop_
_entity_poly.entity_id
_entity_poly.type
_entity_poly.pdbx_seq_one_letter_code
_entity_poly.pdbx_strand_id
1 'polypeptide(L)'
;MITAGVDCGAKTVKAVILDGDRILGSSMVVAGGDTLEAVQQAYQEAIELAGVSREKVERVVATGCGRLQVGFHQDTVTELSADARGAVFLFPNARTVIDVGAEEARALRVDSQGRLVDFVVNDRCAAGAGAFLEAMARALEVKLEEMGPLALAATKRVCINAQCTVFAESEVVSLVHANTPKPDMARAVHDAIAERIASLVRRVGVEPEVVLVGGVGRNVGLVQALSGLLGVEVRVPEQPELVGALGAALLGAESATG
;
A
#
# COMPACT_ATOMS: atom_id res chain seq x y z
N MET A 1 11.58 -20.80 -13.47
CA MET A 1 10.13 -21.07 -13.41
C MET A 1 9.46 -19.73 -13.48
N ILE A 2 8.55 -19.54 -14.44
CA ILE A 2 7.89 -18.26 -14.60
C ILE A 2 6.57 -18.29 -13.83
N THR A 3 6.44 -17.38 -12.86
CA THR A 3 5.22 -17.23 -12.07
C THR A 3 4.67 -15.83 -12.21
N ALA A 4 3.38 -15.68 -11.91
CA ALA A 4 2.72 -14.39 -11.88
C ALA A 4 1.95 -14.21 -10.58
N GLY A 5 1.93 -12.99 -10.11
CA GLY A 5 1.09 -12.56 -9.00
C GLY A 5 0.14 -11.47 -9.48
N VAL A 6 -1.14 -11.61 -9.16
CA VAL A 6 -2.17 -10.63 -9.50
C VAL A 6 -2.84 -10.17 -8.22
N ASP A 7 -2.59 -8.92 -7.84
CA ASP A 7 -3.20 -8.27 -6.68
C ASP A 7 -4.38 -7.41 -7.15
N CYS A 8 -5.59 -7.95 -6.95
CA CYS A 8 -6.83 -7.26 -7.23
C CYS A 8 -7.33 -6.51 -5.98
N GLY A 9 -6.88 -5.27 -5.82
CA GLY A 9 -7.29 -4.39 -4.72
C GLY A 9 -8.57 -3.60 -5.01
N ALA A 10 -8.99 -2.77 -4.06
CA ALA A 10 -10.24 -2.01 -4.13
C ALA A 10 -10.27 -0.95 -5.26
N LYS A 11 -9.14 -0.29 -5.53
CA LYS A 11 -9.03 0.76 -6.55
C LYS A 11 -8.08 0.43 -7.70
N THR A 12 -7.21 -0.55 -7.54
CA THR A 12 -6.17 -0.86 -8.52
C THR A 12 -5.94 -2.35 -8.58
N VAL A 13 -5.67 -2.84 -9.80
CA VAL A 13 -5.19 -4.19 -10.05
C VAL A 13 -3.73 -4.11 -10.45
N LYS A 14 -2.90 -4.93 -9.81
CA LYS A 14 -1.45 -4.97 -10.03
C LYS A 14 -1.07 -6.37 -10.48
N ALA A 15 -0.19 -6.47 -11.47
CA ALA A 15 0.35 -7.75 -11.90
C ALA A 15 1.88 -7.70 -11.95
N VAL A 16 2.53 -8.79 -11.53
CA VAL A 16 3.98 -8.97 -11.58
C VAL A 16 4.27 -10.34 -12.18
N ILE A 17 5.18 -10.38 -13.16
CA ILE A 17 5.72 -11.60 -13.77
C ILE A 17 7.15 -11.80 -13.26
N LEU A 18 7.41 -12.96 -12.66
CA LEU A 18 8.71 -13.37 -12.11
C LEU A 18 9.30 -14.54 -12.88
N ASP A 19 10.63 -14.57 -13.03
CA ASP A 19 11.40 -15.77 -13.33
C ASP A 19 12.44 -16.00 -12.23
N GLY A 20 12.18 -16.97 -11.36
CA GLY A 20 12.88 -17.08 -10.08
C GLY A 20 12.67 -15.81 -9.26
N ASP A 21 13.77 -15.15 -8.89
CA ASP A 21 13.78 -13.91 -8.11
C ASP A 21 13.75 -12.63 -8.99
N ARG A 22 13.74 -12.77 -10.32
CA ARG A 22 13.82 -11.63 -11.24
C ARG A 22 12.43 -11.21 -11.72
N ILE A 23 12.10 -9.93 -11.51
CA ILE A 23 10.92 -9.30 -12.15
C ILE A 23 11.20 -9.13 -13.65
N LEU A 24 10.37 -9.76 -14.48
CA LEU A 24 10.42 -9.63 -15.93
C LEU A 24 9.52 -8.49 -16.42
N GLY A 25 8.34 -8.33 -15.84
CA GLY A 25 7.39 -7.30 -16.20
C GLY A 25 6.37 -7.06 -15.09
N SER A 26 5.85 -5.85 -15.03
CA SER A 26 4.87 -5.46 -14.01
C SER A 26 3.95 -4.37 -14.55
N SER A 27 2.71 -4.35 -14.07
CA SER A 27 1.72 -3.35 -14.46
C SER A 27 0.85 -2.96 -13.27
N MET A 28 0.20 -1.81 -13.39
CA MET A 28 -0.82 -1.34 -12.45
C MET A 28 -1.91 -0.63 -13.24
N VAL A 29 -3.15 -1.10 -13.10
CA VAL A 29 -4.33 -0.57 -13.77
C VAL A 29 -5.33 -0.11 -12.70
N VAL A 30 -6.05 0.98 -12.95
CA VAL A 30 -7.13 1.43 -12.06
C VAL A 30 -8.34 0.53 -12.26
N ALA A 31 -8.86 -0.03 -11.16
CA ALA A 31 -10.10 -0.79 -11.17
C ALA A 31 -11.26 0.20 -11.45
N GLY A 32 -11.75 0.19 -12.68
CA GLY A 32 -12.90 0.98 -13.11
C GLY A 32 -14.24 0.33 -12.74
N GLY A 33 -15.28 0.62 -13.51
CA GLY A 33 -16.60 0.00 -13.34
C GLY A 33 -16.63 -1.51 -13.63
N ASP A 34 -15.64 -2.03 -14.35
CA ASP A 34 -15.48 -3.46 -14.63
C ASP A 34 -14.13 -3.97 -14.07
N THR A 35 -14.19 -4.66 -12.94
CA THR A 35 -13.01 -5.24 -12.29
C THR A 35 -12.41 -6.39 -13.10
N LEU A 36 -13.22 -7.16 -13.83
CA LEU A 36 -12.72 -8.30 -14.61
C LEU A 36 -11.89 -7.80 -15.80
N GLU A 37 -12.33 -6.73 -16.46
CA GLU A 37 -11.57 -6.08 -17.52
C GLU A 37 -10.23 -5.56 -17.00
N ALA A 38 -10.22 -4.86 -15.85
CA ALA A 38 -9.00 -4.35 -15.24
C ALA A 38 -8.00 -5.47 -14.87
N VAL A 39 -8.50 -6.62 -14.40
CA VAL A 39 -7.67 -7.80 -14.12
C VAL A 39 -7.03 -8.36 -15.39
N GLN A 40 -7.81 -8.52 -16.47
CA GLN A 40 -7.27 -9.01 -17.74
C GLN A 40 -6.25 -8.03 -18.33
N GLN A 41 -6.54 -6.74 -18.26
CA GLN A 41 -5.66 -5.68 -18.75
C GLN A 41 -4.33 -5.66 -17.98
N ALA A 42 -4.37 -5.63 -16.64
CA ALA A 42 -3.16 -5.63 -15.83
C ALA A 42 -2.29 -6.84 -16.14
N TYR A 43 -2.88 -8.04 -16.16
CA TYR A 43 -2.13 -9.25 -16.47
C TYR A 43 -1.53 -9.23 -17.89
N GLN A 44 -2.29 -8.76 -18.88
CA GLN A 44 -1.81 -8.65 -20.26
C GLN A 44 -0.64 -7.66 -20.39
N GLU A 45 -0.75 -6.46 -19.82
CA GLU A 45 0.31 -5.45 -19.85
C GLU A 45 1.60 -5.96 -19.18
N ALA A 46 1.49 -6.66 -18.05
CA ALA A 46 2.66 -7.21 -17.36
C ALA A 46 3.37 -8.30 -18.19
N ILE A 47 2.60 -9.13 -18.91
CA ILE A 47 3.15 -10.14 -19.82
C ILE A 47 3.84 -9.53 -21.03
N GLU A 48 3.24 -8.49 -21.63
CA GLU A 48 3.83 -7.78 -22.76
C GLU A 48 5.15 -7.13 -22.38
N LEU A 49 5.19 -6.46 -21.22
CA LEU A 49 6.41 -5.89 -20.66
C LEU A 49 7.46 -6.95 -20.31
N ALA A 50 7.03 -8.13 -19.87
CA ALA A 50 7.91 -9.26 -19.60
C ALA A 50 8.49 -9.90 -20.88
N GLY A 51 7.91 -9.65 -22.05
CA GLY A 51 8.35 -10.25 -23.31
C GLY A 51 8.19 -11.78 -23.36
N VAL A 52 7.24 -12.33 -22.60
CA VAL A 52 6.94 -13.77 -22.54
C VAL A 52 5.52 -14.03 -23.05
N SER A 53 5.21 -15.27 -23.40
CA SER A 53 3.84 -15.65 -23.76
C SER A 53 3.07 -16.14 -22.53
N ARG A 54 1.74 -16.04 -22.54
CA ARG A 54 0.86 -16.50 -21.44
C ARG A 54 1.11 -17.96 -21.06
N GLU A 55 1.41 -18.81 -22.05
CA GLU A 55 1.63 -20.24 -21.87
C GLU A 55 2.95 -20.56 -21.16
N LYS A 56 3.90 -19.60 -21.13
CA LYS A 56 5.14 -19.74 -20.36
C LYS A 56 4.95 -19.45 -18.88
N VAL A 57 3.88 -18.76 -18.49
CA VAL A 57 3.57 -18.53 -17.07
C VAL A 57 3.01 -19.83 -16.49
N GLU A 58 3.83 -20.50 -15.69
CA GLU A 58 3.52 -21.83 -15.15
C GLU A 58 2.50 -21.77 -14.00
N ARG A 59 2.46 -20.65 -13.27
CA ARG A 59 1.53 -20.45 -12.15
C ARG A 59 1.18 -18.98 -11.97
N VAL A 60 -0.11 -18.72 -11.82
CA VAL A 60 -0.69 -17.43 -11.45
C VAL A 60 -1.29 -17.56 -10.06
N VAL A 61 -0.88 -16.68 -9.15
CA VAL A 61 -1.41 -16.58 -7.79
C VAL A 61 -2.13 -15.26 -7.62
N ALA A 62 -3.38 -15.32 -7.18
CA ALA A 62 -4.18 -14.13 -6.92
C ALA A 62 -4.12 -13.69 -5.44
N THR A 63 -4.09 -12.39 -5.23
CA THR A 63 -4.23 -11.75 -3.92
C THR A 63 -5.09 -10.49 -4.05
N GLY A 64 -5.25 -9.72 -2.96
CA GLY A 64 -6.17 -8.60 -2.91
C GLY A 64 -7.56 -8.97 -2.37
N CYS A 65 -8.33 -7.94 -2.00
CA CYS A 65 -9.72 -8.10 -1.56
C CYS A 65 -10.62 -8.68 -2.68
N GLY A 66 -10.24 -8.43 -3.94
CA GLY A 66 -10.89 -8.95 -5.14
C GLY A 66 -10.23 -10.20 -5.73
N ARG A 67 -9.34 -10.92 -5.01
CA ARG A 67 -8.59 -12.07 -5.56
C ARG A 67 -9.42 -13.13 -6.30
N LEU A 68 -10.67 -13.33 -5.88
CA LEU A 68 -11.60 -14.28 -6.52
C LEU A 68 -12.12 -13.81 -7.88
N GLN A 69 -11.95 -12.53 -8.24
CA GLN A 69 -12.24 -12.00 -9.58
C GLN A 69 -11.16 -12.39 -10.59
N VAL A 70 -10.00 -12.87 -10.15
CA VAL A 70 -8.92 -13.34 -11.03
C VAL A 70 -9.24 -14.77 -11.51
N GLY A 71 -10.21 -14.92 -12.40
CA GLY A 71 -10.76 -16.22 -12.80
C GLY A 71 -9.78 -17.22 -13.45
N PHE A 72 -8.55 -16.79 -13.77
CA PHE A 72 -7.49 -17.63 -14.35
C PHE A 72 -6.36 -17.97 -13.36
N HIS A 73 -6.52 -17.67 -12.06
CA HIS A 73 -5.54 -18.05 -11.04
C HIS A 73 -5.50 -19.57 -10.86
N GLN A 74 -4.33 -20.11 -10.50
CA GLN A 74 -4.19 -21.50 -10.03
C GLN A 74 -4.24 -21.59 -8.51
N ASP A 75 -3.99 -20.48 -7.82
CA ASP A 75 -3.99 -20.42 -6.36
C ASP A 75 -4.33 -19.01 -5.86
N THR A 76 -4.66 -18.91 -4.57
CA THR A 76 -4.92 -17.62 -3.92
C THR A 76 -4.17 -17.52 -2.60
N VAL A 77 -3.62 -16.34 -2.30
CA VAL A 77 -3.03 -16.04 -1.00
C VAL A 77 -3.67 -14.78 -0.40
N THR A 78 -3.62 -14.68 0.92
CA THR A 78 -4.07 -13.45 1.60
C THR A 78 -3.11 -12.30 1.32
N GLU A 79 -3.62 -11.07 1.32
CA GLU A 79 -2.82 -9.85 1.16
C GLU A 79 -1.76 -9.76 2.26
N LEU A 80 -2.11 -10.15 3.49
CA LEU A 80 -1.19 -10.20 4.63
C LEU A 80 0.04 -11.08 4.32
N SER A 81 -0.17 -12.26 3.74
CA SER A 81 0.91 -13.17 3.38
C SER A 81 1.73 -12.64 2.20
N ALA A 82 1.06 -12.06 1.22
CA ALA A 82 1.71 -11.52 0.03
C ALA A 82 2.58 -10.30 0.39
N ASP A 83 2.04 -9.32 1.11
CA ASP A 83 2.78 -8.14 1.55
C ASP A 83 3.95 -8.50 2.45
N ALA A 84 3.75 -9.43 3.41
CA ALA A 84 4.81 -9.92 4.26
C ALA A 84 5.96 -10.54 3.46
N ARG A 85 5.63 -11.44 2.51
CA ARG A 85 6.63 -12.14 1.71
C ARG A 85 7.36 -11.19 0.75
N GLY A 86 6.61 -10.30 0.09
CA GLY A 86 7.16 -9.31 -0.83
C GLY A 86 8.05 -8.27 -0.12
N ALA A 87 7.64 -7.81 1.07
CA ALA A 87 8.44 -6.88 1.85
C ALA A 87 9.75 -7.51 2.32
N VAL A 88 9.75 -8.74 2.82
CA VAL A 88 10.98 -9.44 3.24
C VAL A 88 11.89 -9.77 2.05
N PHE A 89 11.33 -10.04 0.87
CA PHE A 89 12.12 -10.21 -0.34
C PHE A 89 12.94 -8.96 -0.69
N LEU A 90 12.29 -7.79 -0.65
CA LEU A 90 12.92 -6.51 -1.00
C LEU A 90 13.82 -5.98 0.13
N PHE A 91 13.44 -6.25 1.38
CA PHE A 91 14.14 -5.84 2.59
C PHE A 91 14.30 -7.04 3.53
N PRO A 92 15.39 -7.83 3.43
CA PRO A 92 15.57 -9.08 4.19
C PRO A 92 15.52 -8.92 5.72
N ASN A 93 15.76 -7.71 6.22
CA ASN A 93 15.71 -7.37 7.64
C ASN A 93 14.33 -6.85 8.09
N ALA A 94 13.34 -6.79 7.22
CA ALA A 94 11.99 -6.35 7.57
C ALA A 94 11.41 -7.23 8.68
N ARG A 95 10.92 -6.58 9.74
CA ARG A 95 10.23 -7.23 10.87
C ARG A 95 8.86 -6.62 11.13
N THR A 96 8.68 -5.37 10.71
CA THR A 96 7.37 -4.72 10.69
C THR A 96 7.04 -4.28 9.27
N VAL A 97 5.87 -4.68 8.77
CA VAL A 97 5.36 -4.26 7.47
C VAL A 97 4.08 -3.47 7.69
N ILE A 98 3.99 -2.30 7.06
CA ILE A 98 2.81 -1.45 7.07
C ILE A 98 2.28 -1.44 5.64
N ASP A 99 1.04 -1.84 5.43
CA ASP A 99 0.36 -1.68 4.14
C ASP A 99 -0.72 -0.61 4.29
N VAL A 100 -0.67 0.42 3.45
CA VAL A 100 -1.70 1.45 3.42
C VAL A 100 -2.23 1.57 2.00
N GLY A 101 -3.39 0.96 1.80
CA GLY A 101 -4.14 0.98 0.55
C GLY A 101 -5.10 2.17 0.47
N ALA A 102 -6.03 2.09 -0.48
CA ALA A 102 -7.04 3.12 -0.70
C ALA A 102 -8.07 3.17 0.44
N GLU A 103 -8.53 2.01 0.92
CA GLU A 103 -9.68 1.92 1.85
C GLU A 103 -9.31 1.36 3.22
N GLU A 104 -8.14 0.73 3.33
CA GLU A 104 -7.69 0.05 4.54
C GLU A 104 -6.22 0.32 4.85
N ALA A 105 -5.85 0.05 6.10
CA ALA A 105 -4.46 0.02 6.54
C ALA A 105 -4.20 -1.19 7.43
N ARG A 106 -2.99 -1.73 7.33
CA ARG A 106 -2.57 -2.95 7.99
C ARG A 106 -1.19 -2.77 8.61
N ALA A 107 -0.99 -3.38 9.75
CA ALA A 107 0.32 -3.51 10.38
C ALA A 107 0.59 -4.98 10.63
N LEU A 108 1.75 -5.46 10.19
CA LEU A 108 2.17 -6.86 10.24
C LEU A 108 3.48 -6.93 11.00
N ARG A 109 3.61 -7.90 11.91
CA ARG A 109 4.90 -8.35 12.42
C ARG A 109 5.25 -9.66 11.75
N VAL A 110 6.46 -9.77 11.22
CA VAL A 110 6.90 -10.90 10.40
C VAL A 110 8.22 -11.47 10.91
N ASP A 111 8.43 -12.77 10.70
CA ASP A 111 9.70 -13.43 11.00
C ASP A 111 10.73 -13.23 9.87
N SER A 112 11.95 -13.74 10.07
CA SER A 112 13.04 -13.64 9.08
C SER A 112 12.76 -14.32 7.74
N GLN A 113 11.72 -15.15 7.64
CA GLN A 113 11.32 -15.87 6.43
C GLN A 113 10.09 -15.21 5.77
N GLY A 114 9.60 -14.08 6.29
CA GLY A 114 8.40 -13.42 5.78
C GLY A 114 7.10 -14.09 6.19
N ARG A 115 7.12 -14.94 7.24
CA ARG A 115 5.89 -15.52 7.80
C ARG A 115 5.29 -14.57 8.83
N LEU A 116 3.96 -14.48 8.84
CA LEU A 116 3.23 -13.63 9.78
C LEU A 116 3.36 -14.17 11.21
N VAL A 117 3.78 -13.28 12.12
CA VAL A 117 3.83 -13.51 13.57
C VAL A 117 2.60 -12.91 14.24
N ASP A 118 2.22 -11.70 13.82
CA ASP A 118 1.07 -10.96 14.35
C ASP A 118 0.59 -9.95 13.31
N PHE A 119 -0.68 -9.56 13.38
CA PHE A 119 -1.23 -8.56 12.45
C PHE A 119 -2.42 -7.80 13.05
N VAL A 120 -2.59 -6.57 12.59
CA VAL A 120 -3.78 -5.76 12.83
C VAL A 120 -4.24 -5.16 11.50
N VAL A 121 -5.54 -5.25 11.23
CA VAL A 121 -6.19 -4.66 10.06
C VAL A 121 -7.18 -3.59 10.53
N ASN A 122 -7.19 -2.45 9.85
CA ASN A 122 -8.23 -1.44 9.92
C ASN A 122 -8.91 -1.32 8.55
N ASP A 123 -10.04 -2.01 8.40
CA ASP A 123 -10.89 -2.09 7.20
C ASP A 123 -12.24 -1.39 7.37
N ARG A 124 -12.60 -0.95 8.58
CA ARG A 124 -13.90 -0.33 8.89
C ARG A 124 -13.88 1.19 8.82
N CYS A 125 -12.71 1.82 8.71
CA CYS A 125 -12.56 3.25 8.85
C CYS A 125 -11.58 3.83 7.82
N ALA A 126 -12.11 4.65 6.91
CA ALA A 126 -11.34 5.37 5.90
C ALA A 126 -10.31 6.35 6.49
N ALA A 127 -10.46 6.76 7.75
CA ALA A 127 -9.60 7.75 8.41
C ALA A 127 -8.13 7.32 8.51
N GLY A 128 -7.84 6.02 8.41
CA GLY A 128 -6.49 5.45 8.42
C GLY A 128 -5.93 5.10 7.05
N ALA A 129 -6.62 5.40 5.95
CA ALA A 129 -6.31 4.90 4.61
C ALA A 129 -6.18 6.04 3.57
N GLY A 130 -5.81 5.70 2.32
CA GLY A 130 -5.63 6.66 1.23
C GLY A 130 -6.86 7.53 0.95
N ALA A 131 -8.07 7.01 1.12
CA ALA A 131 -9.33 7.75 0.95
C ALA A 131 -9.43 8.97 1.87
N PHE A 132 -8.81 8.93 3.06
CA PHE A 132 -8.69 10.12 3.92
C PHE A 132 -7.84 11.20 3.25
N LEU A 133 -6.66 10.86 2.75
CA LEU A 133 -5.78 11.81 2.05
C LEU A 133 -6.44 12.39 0.80
N GLU A 134 -7.19 11.57 0.05
CA GLU A 134 -7.97 12.05 -1.10
C GLU A 134 -9.05 13.06 -0.70
N ALA A 135 -9.80 12.79 0.36
CA ALA A 135 -10.81 13.72 0.87
C ALA A 135 -10.18 15.03 1.33
N MET A 136 -9.07 14.97 2.06
CA MET A 136 -8.35 16.16 2.49
C MET A 136 -7.77 16.92 1.30
N ALA A 137 -7.15 16.26 0.33
CA ALA A 137 -6.62 16.91 -0.87
C ALA A 137 -7.70 17.71 -1.63
N ARG A 138 -8.91 17.13 -1.76
CA ARG A 138 -10.07 17.84 -2.32
C ARG A 138 -10.46 19.07 -1.50
N ALA A 139 -10.56 18.93 -0.17
CA ALA A 139 -10.92 20.04 0.71
C ALA A 139 -9.86 21.15 0.75
N LEU A 140 -8.57 20.82 0.55
CA LEU A 140 -7.48 21.78 0.40
C LEU A 140 -7.37 22.36 -1.02
N GLU A 141 -8.15 21.85 -1.98
CA GLU A 141 -8.05 22.17 -3.41
C GLU A 141 -6.60 22.03 -3.94
N VAL A 142 -6.01 20.86 -3.72
CA VAL A 142 -4.68 20.48 -4.24
C VAL A 142 -4.76 19.06 -4.81
N LYS A 143 -3.79 18.69 -5.65
CA LYS A 143 -3.70 17.32 -6.12
C LYS A 143 -3.17 16.42 -5.00
N LEU A 144 -3.58 15.14 -5.01
CA LEU A 144 -3.15 14.19 -3.99
C LEU A 144 -1.62 14.03 -3.97
N GLU A 145 -0.99 14.05 -5.13
CA GLU A 145 0.47 13.88 -5.27
C GLU A 145 1.25 15.09 -4.72
N GLU A 146 0.60 16.26 -4.64
CA GLU A 146 1.19 17.50 -4.12
C GLU A 146 1.15 17.54 -2.58
N MET A 147 0.24 16.78 -1.94
CA MET A 147 0.04 16.80 -0.48
C MET A 147 1.31 16.48 0.30
N GLY A 148 2.05 15.46 -0.12
CA GLY A 148 3.28 15.02 0.56
C GLY A 148 4.35 16.13 0.56
N PRO A 149 4.83 16.59 -0.61
CA PRO A 149 5.79 17.69 -0.71
C PRO A 149 5.31 18.97 -0.02
N LEU A 150 4.02 19.29 -0.12
CA LEU A 150 3.43 20.46 0.51
C LEU A 150 3.53 20.40 2.05
N ALA A 151 3.30 19.22 2.64
CA ALA A 151 3.44 19.02 4.09
C ALA A 151 4.88 19.18 4.60
N LEU A 152 5.88 18.95 3.74
CA LEU A 152 7.29 19.14 4.08
C LEU A 152 7.69 20.62 4.20
N ALA A 153 6.94 21.51 3.55
CA ALA A 153 7.15 22.96 3.58
C ALA A 153 6.46 23.65 4.77
N ALA A 154 5.85 22.89 5.69
CA ALA A 154 5.17 23.44 6.85
C ALA A 154 6.15 24.18 7.78
N THR A 155 5.70 25.32 8.29
CA THR A 155 6.50 26.17 9.19
C THR A 155 5.86 26.29 10.57
N LYS A 156 4.58 25.96 10.69
CA LYS A 156 3.83 26.01 11.94
C LYS A 156 3.07 24.71 12.16
N ARG A 157 2.93 24.34 13.43
CA ARG A 157 2.09 23.21 13.84
C ARG A 157 0.63 23.65 13.84
N VAL A 158 -0.18 22.90 13.12
CA VAL A 158 -1.65 22.96 13.12
C VAL A 158 -2.15 21.57 13.53
N CYS A 159 -3.30 21.50 14.20
CA CYS A 159 -3.89 20.24 14.65
C CYS A 159 -5.23 20.01 13.95
N ILE A 160 -5.49 18.75 13.58
CA ILE A 160 -6.82 18.25 13.21
C ILE A 160 -7.21 17.24 14.28
N ASN A 161 -8.26 17.53 15.03
CA ASN A 161 -8.66 16.73 16.20
C ASN A 161 -9.69 15.66 15.84
N ALA A 162 -10.49 15.91 14.79
CA ALA A 162 -11.48 14.96 14.32
C ALA A 162 -10.85 13.61 13.96
N GLN A 163 -11.41 12.54 14.52
CA GLN A 163 -11.02 11.16 14.20
C GLN A 163 -11.71 10.63 12.93
N CYS A 164 -12.92 11.12 12.63
CA CYS A 164 -13.69 10.72 11.45
C CYS A 164 -13.29 11.57 10.24
N THR A 165 -13.15 10.93 9.07
CA THR A 165 -12.83 11.62 7.79
C THR A 165 -13.78 12.78 7.50
N VAL A 166 -15.09 12.61 7.70
CA VAL A 166 -16.10 13.65 7.41
C VAL A 166 -15.92 14.88 8.29
N PHE A 167 -15.65 14.68 9.59
CA PHE A 167 -15.43 15.79 10.51
C PHE A 167 -14.05 16.43 10.31
N ALA A 168 -13.04 15.64 9.96
CA ALA A 168 -11.71 16.16 9.61
C ALA A 168 -11.77 17.03 8.35
N GLU A 169 -12.58 16.64 7.36
CA GLU A 169 -12.81 17.45 6.15
C GLU A 169 -13.43 18.81 6.51
N SER A 170 -14.40 18.81 7.44
CA SER A 170 -15.03 20.04 7.94
C SER A 170 -14.04 20.93 8.71
N GLU A 171 -13.13 20.34 9.50
CA GLU A 171 -12.05 21.08 10.17
C GLU A 171 -11.08 21.70 9.15
N VAL A 172 -10.69 20.95 8.12
CA VAL A 172 -9.84 21.46 7.03
C VAL A 172 -10.50 22.65 6.32
N VAL A 173 -11.79 22.55 5.96
CA VAL A 173 -12.52 23.68 5.35
C VAL A 173 -12.53 24.90 6.28
N SER A 174 -12.66 24.68 7.60
CA SER A 174 -12.60 25.77 8.58
C SER A 174 -11.21 26.44 8.63
N LEU A 175 -10.14 25.65 8.54
CA LEU A 175 -8.76 26.17 8.46
C LEU A 175 -8.49 26.94 7.17
N VAL A 176 -9.07 26.50 6.05
CA VAL A 176 -9.04 27.23 4.76
C VAL A 176 -9.71 28.59 4.92
N HIS A 177 -10.92 28.66 5.48
CA HIS A 177 -11.59 29.95 5.73
C HIS A 177 -10.84 30.86 6.71
N ALA A 178 -10.08 30.28 7.64
CA ALA A 178 -9.19 31.01 8.53
C ALA A 178 -7.89 31.50 7.85
N ASN A 179 -7.71 31.26 6.55
CA ASN A 179 -6.50 31.57 5.78
C ASN A 179 -5.23 30.91 6.35
N THR A 180 -5.38 29.70 6.90
CA THR A 180 -4.23 28.90 7.36
C THR A 180 -3.38 28.51 6.15
N PRO A 181 -2.04 28.60 6.19
CA PRO A 181 -1.20 28.19 5.08
C PRO A 181 -1.42 26.72 4.69
N LYS A 182 -1.58 26.45 3.39
CA LYS A 182 -1.74 25.08 2.87
C LYS A 182 -0.63 24.11 3.32
N PRO A 183 0.66 24.48 3.40
CA PRO A 183 1.70 23.61 3.95
C PRO A 183 1.41 23.13 5.38
N ASP A 184 1.00 24.05 6.26
CA ASP A 184 0.73 23.75 7.67
C ASP A 184 -0.52 22.85 7.81
N MET A 185 -1.56 23.09 7.00
CA MET A 185 -2.74 22.21 6.94
C MET A 185 -2.40 20.82 6.39
N ALA A 186 -1.62 20.74 5.32
CA ALA A 186 -1.16 19.47 4.76
C ALA A 186 -0.38 18.69 5.81
N ARG A 187 0.50 19.34 6.58
CA ARG A 187 1.21 18.69 7.68
C ARG A 187 0.26 18.13 8.74
N ALA A 188 -0.73 18.91 9.17
CA ALA A 188 -1.72 18.46 10.15
C ALA A 188 -2.51 17.24 9.67
N VAL A 189 -2.85 17.20 8.37
CA VAL A 189 -3.50 16.04 7.73
C VAL A 189 -2.61 14.78 7.82
N HIS A 190 -1.32 14.91 7.49
CA HIS A 190 -0.39 13.76 7.54
C HIS A 190 -0.15 13.29 8.97
N ASP A 191 0.02 14.20 9.93
CA ASP A 191 0.18 13.85 11.33
C ASP A 191 -1.06 13.08 11.83
N ALA A 192 -2.27 13.52 11.48
CA ALA A 192 -3.52 12.86 11.90
C ALA A 192 -3.67 11.42 11.36
N ILE A 193 -3.39 11.17 10.07
CA ILE A 193 -3.42 9.80 9.53
C ILE A 193 -2.26 8.95 10.05
N ALA A 194 -1.07 9.54 10.21
CA ALA A 194 0.11 8.85 10.73
C ALA A 194 -0.09 8.39 12.18
N GLU A 195 -0.74 9.18 13.03
CA GLU A 195 -1.08 8.79 14.41
C GLU A 195 -1.99 7.56 14.44
N ARG A 196 -2.97 7.49 13.53
CA ARG A 196 -3.89 6.34 13.41
C ARG A 196 -3.15 5.09 12.95
N ILE A 197 -2.30 5.18 11.93
CA ILE A 197 -1.49 4.06 11.45
C ILE A 197 -0.47 3.63 12.51
N ALA A 198 0.23 4.57 13.14
CA ALA A 198 1.19 4.28 14.21
C ALA A 198 0.53 3.56 15.39
N SER A 199 -0.74 3.83 15.69
CA SER A 199 -1.52 3.08 16.68
C SER A 199 -1.67 1.60 16.30
N LEU A 200 -1.93 1.29 15.01
CA LEU A 200 -1.97 -0.10 14.52
C LEU A 200 -0.62 -0.79 14.68
N VAL A 201 0.46 -0.09 14.30
CA VAL A 201 1.83 -0.62 14.37
C VAL A 201 2.25 -0.89 15.82
N ARG A 202 1.91 0.00 16.76
CA ARG A 202 2.19 -0.21 18.19
C ARG A 202 1.47 -1.42 18.78
N ARG A 203 0.32 -1.82 18.22
CA ARG A 203 -0.43 -3.00 18.69
C ARG A 203 0.25 -4.31 18.31
N VAL A 204 0.87 -4.40 17.12
CA VAL A 204 1.65 -5.58 16.71
C VAL A 204 3.08 -5.55 17.26
N GLY A 205 3.52 -4.42 17.82
CA GLY A 205 4.87 -4.20 18.29
C GLY A 205 5.79 -3.70 17.18
N VAL A 206 6.52 -2.61 17.46
CA VAL A 206 7.43 -2.00 16.49
C VAL A 206 8.77 -2.71 16.54
N GLU A 207 9.12 -3.44 15.49
CA GLU A 207 10.42 -4.10 15.34
C GLU A 207 11.08 -3.63 14.04
N PRO A 208 12.25 -2.96 14.11
CA PRO A 208 13.03 -2.63 12.93
C PRO A 208 13.53 -3.90 12.20
N GLU A 209 13.61 -3.93 10.88
CA GLU A 209 13.34 -2.83 9.93
C GLU A 209 11.83 -2.67 9.66
N VAL A 210 11.37 -1.41 9.56
CA VAL A 210 9.96 -1.08 9.27
C VAL A 210 9.82 -0.72 7.79
N VAL A 211 8.94 -1.41 7.07
CA VAL A 211 8.70 -1.21 5.65
C VAL A 211 7.26 -0.77 5.42
N LEU A 212 7.05 0.30 4.65
CA LEU A 212 5.74 0.77 4.21
C LEU A 212 5.52 0.41 2.73
N VAL A 213 4.41 -0.27 2.47
CA VAL A 213 3.95 -0.69 1.14
C VAL A 213 2.55 -0.12 0.86
N GLY A 214 2.04 -0.37 -0.34
CA GLY A 214 0.77 0.20 -0.82
C GLY A 214 0.92 1.61 -1.41
N GLY A 215 -0.13 2.07 -2.09
CA GLY A 215 -0.12 3.33 -2.86
C GLY A 215 0.22 4.56 -2.03
N VAL A 216 -0.15 4.57 -0.75
CA VAL A 216 0.15 5.71 0.12
C VAL A 216 1.63 5.78 0.49
N GLY A 217 2.41 4.71 0.25
CA GLY A 217 3.87 4.72 0.39
C GLY A 217 4.58 5.80 -0.43
N ARG A 218 3.98 6.28 -1.54
CA ARG A 218 4.52 7.42 -2.32
C ARG A 218 4.42 8.76 -1.61
N ASN A 219 3.58 8.87 -0.58
CA ASN A 219 3.39 10.13 0.12
C ASN A 219 4.54 10.37 1.12
N VAL A 220 5.53 11.16 0.69
CA VAL A 220 6.70 11.52 1.49
C VAL A 220 6.36 12.23 2.81
N GLY A 221 5.25 12.96 2.86
CA GLY A 221 4.75 13.60 4.07
C GLY A 221 4.30 12.56 5.11
N LEU A 222 3.61 11.51 4.67
CA LEU A 222 3.22 10.39 5.52
C LEU A 222 4.44 9.62 6.01
N VAL A 223 5.39 9.30 5.13
CA VAL A 223 6.62 8.56 5.47
C VAL A 223 7.39 9.28 6.57
N GLN A 224 7.55 10.61 6.44
CA GLN A 224 8.22 11.41 7.47
C GLN A 224 7.43 11.43 8.79
N ALA A 225 6.11 11.60 8.73
CA ALA A 225 5.28 11.63 9.93
C ALA A 225 5.32 10.28 10.68
N LEU A 226 5.20 9.16 9.96
CA LEU A 226 5.32 7.81 10.53
C LEU A 226 6.69 7.57 11.15
N SER A 227 7.77 7.92 10.44
CA SER A 227 9.14 7.75 10.97
C SER A 227 9.33 8.51 12.28
N GLY A 228 8.82 9.75 12.34
CA GLY A 228 8.87 10.56 13.56
C GLY A 228 8.06 9.98 14.72
N LEU A 229 6.86 9.45 14.46
CA LEU A 229 5.97 8.88 15.47
C LEU A 229 6.42 7.50 15.98
N LEU A 230 7.05 6.70 15.12
CA LEU A 230 7.56 5.38 15.47
C LEU A 230 8.98 5.43 16.05
N GLY A 231 9.71 6.53 15.84
CA GLY A 231 11.09 6.70 16.32
C GLY A 231 12.10 5.84 15.57
N VAL A 232 11.73 5.35 14.37
CA VAL A 232 12.54 4.47 13.51
C VAL A 232 12.35 4.90 12.06
N GLU A 233 13.36 4.67 11.22
CA GLU A 233 13.25 4.93 9.79
C GLU A 233 12.20 4.01 9.15
N VAL A 234 11.23 4.58 8.43
CA VAL A 234 10.27 3.83 7.62
C VAL A 234 10.79 3.76 6.19
N ARG A 235 11.07 2.54 5.75
CA ARG A 235 11.63 2.22 4.44
C ARG A 235 10.50 2.01 3.44
N VAL A 236 10.66 2.48 2.22
CA VAL A 236 9.66 2.33 1.16
C VAL A 236 10.34 1.70 -0.05
N PRO A 237 9.79 0.62 -0.62
CA PRO A 237 10.23 0.10 -1.92
C PRO A 237 10.13 1.14 -3.04
N GLU A 238 10.84 0.93 -4.14
CA GLU A 238 10.72 1.79 -5.33
C GLU A 238 9.29 1.77 -5.92
N GLN A 239 8.65 0.60 -5.86
CA GLN A 239 7.29 0.37 -6.35
C GLN A 239 6.43 -0.23 -5.23
N PRO A 240 6.03 0.56 -4.23
CA PRO A 240 5.33 0.07 -3.04
C PRO A 240 3.96 -0.56 -3.36
N GLU A 241 3.32 -0.18 -4.47
CA GLU A 241 2.04 -0.73 -4.91
C GLU A 241 2.12 -2.15 -5.43
N LEU A 242 3.30 -2.56 -5.91
CA LEU A 242 3.49 -3.85 -6.56
C LEU A 242 3.90 -4.95 -5.58
N VAL A 243 4.11 -4.62 -4.30
CA VAL A 243 4.64 -5.58 -3.32
C VAL A 243 3.70 -6.75 -3.07
N GLY A 244 2.38 -6.52 -2.99
CA GLY A 244 1.40 -7.60 -2.85
C GLY A 244 1.43 -8.56 -4.05
N ALA A 245 1.44 -8.02 -5.28
CA ALA A 245 1.55 -8.84 -6.49
C ALA A 245 2.89 -9.59 -6.53
N LEU A 246 4.00 -8.94 -6.18
CA LEU A 246 5.32 -9.57 -6.08
C LEU A 246 5.32 -10.73 -5.08
N GLY A 247 4.77 -10.52 -3.88
CA GLY A 247 4.67 -11.53 -2.85
C GLY A 247 3.83 -12.74 -3.27
N ALA A 248 2.71 -12.50 -3.95
CA ALA A 248 1.88 -13.57 -4.50
C ALA A 248 2.65 -14.42 -5.54
N ALA A 249 3.41 -13.77 -6.43
CA ALA A 249 4.25 -14.47 -7.41
C ALA A 249 5.34 -15.33 -6.73
N LEU A 250 6.03 -14.77 -5.72
CA LEU A 250 7.06 -15.47 -4.94
C LEU A 250 6.50 -16.72 -4.23
N LEU A 251 5.35 -16.59 -3.57
CA LEU A 251 4.68 -17.72 -2.90
C LEU A 251 4.24 -18.79 -3.90
N GLY A 252 3.88 -18.38 -5.12
CA GLY A 252 3.57 -19.29 -6.23
C GLY A 252 4.78 -20.12 -6.66
N ALA A 253 5.97 -19.51 -6.71
CA ALA A 253 7.21 -20.20 -7.04
C ALA A 253 7.61 -21.21 -5.95
N GLU A 254 7.46 -20.85 -4.68
CA GLU A 254 7.76 -21.72 -3.53
C GLU A 254 6.85 -22.94 -3.47
N SER A 255 5.55 -22.74 -3.68
CA SER A 255 4.53 -23.81 -3.61
C SER A 255 4.63 -24.84 -4.74
N ALA A 256 5.45 -24.59 -5.76
CA ALA A 256 5.71 -25.52 -6.85
C ALA A 256 7.01 -26.34 -6.66
N THR A 257 7.81 -25.99 -5.64
CA THR A 257 9.07 -26.68 -5.30
C THR A 257 8.95 -27.67 -4.12
N GLY A 258 7.78 -27.74 -3.48
CA GLY A 258 7.44 -28.73 -2.45
C GLY A 258 6.52 -29.81 -2.99
#